data_AF-A0A1V0UAS1-F1
#
_entry.id   AF-A0A1V0UAS1-F1
#
_cell.length_a   1.000
_cell.length_b   1.000
_cell.length_c   1.000
_cell.angle_alpha   90.00
_cell.angle_beta   90.00
_cell.angle_gamma   90.00
#
_symmetry.space_group_name_H-M   'P 1'
#
loop_
_entity.id
_entity.type
_entity.pdbx_description
1 polymer ?
#
loop_
_entity_poly.entity_id
_entity_poly.type
_entity_poly.pdbx_seq_one_letter_code
_entity_poly.pdbx_strand_id
1 'polypeptide(L)'
;MGGVRLMVVDDHRLLAEALASALKLRGHRVLAAAAPTSGSADLVVSRAPEVCLFGTASPAAPGAFDPIARIGRERPQVAVVVLGPVPSPRGIAAAFAAGAVGYVRHDERIEGVERAMLKARAGECAIAPQLLRGAFTELLNPAVQPDDEGRRLLRMLTPREAEVLVRVAEGEGTRLIAAGMGIAPSTARTHVQRVLMKLGVGSRLEAAALAARTGLLARAAAHARTTRPATTEDPATAETPGSATDAPGTATD
;
A
#
# COMPACT_ATOMS: atom_id res chain seq x y z
N MET A 1 38.88 10.67 17.42
CA MET A 1 37.83 10.89 16.40
C MET A 1 36.55 11.27 17.13
N GLY A 2 35.94 12.40 16.80
CA GLY A 2 34.72 12.88 17.45
C GLY A 2 33.50 12.03 17.11
N GLY A 3 32.55 11.93 18.04
CA GLY A 3 31.29 11.23 17.84
C GLY A 3 30.42 11.88 16.76
N VAL A 4 29.53 11.08 16.16
CA VAL A 4 28.59 11.52 15.13
C VAL A 4 27.56 12.48 15.74
N ARG A 5 27.25 13.59 15.07
CA ARG A 5 26.06 14.39 15.38
C ARG A 5 24.85 13.76 14.72
N LEU A 6 23.90 13.28 15.52
CA LEU A 6 22.75 12.56 14.98
C LEU A 6 21.42 13.03 15.57
N MET A 7 20.35 12.65 14.90
CA MET A 7 18.98 12.70 15.44
C MET A 7 18.36 11.32 15.40
N VAL A 8 17.48 11.05 16.36
CA VAL A 8 16.64 9.84 16.38
C VAL A 8 15.19 10.28 16.25
N VAL A 9 14.49 9.76 15.26
CA VAL A 9 13.07 10.01 15.04
C VAL A 9 12.37 8.67 15.02
N ASP A 10 11.34 8.45 15.82
CA ASP A 10 10.52 7.23 15.78
C ASP A 10 9.10 7.58 16.23
N ASP A 11 8.08 6.84 15.77
CA ASP A 11 6.72 7.01 16.29
C ASP A 11 6.60 6.48 17.73
N HIS A 12 7.49 5.55 18.13
CA HIS A 12 7.63 5.06 19.49
C HIS A 12 8.61 5.94 20.28
N ARG A 13 8.08 6.97 20.97
CA ARG A 13 8.88 7.93 21.73
C ARG A 13 9.88 7.28 22.70
N LEU A 14 9.45 6.27 23.46
CA LEU A 14 10.32 5.56 24.41
C LEU A 14 11.51 4.87 23.72
N LEU A 15 11.29 4.29 22.54
CA LEU A 15 12.35 3.66 21.74
C LEU A 15 13.36 4.71 21.25
N ALA A 16 12.86 5.84 20.73
CA ALA A 16 13.73 6.92 20.29
C ALA A 16 14.61 7.47 21.43
N GLU A 17 14.03 7.67 22.62
CA GLU A 17 14.75 8.15 23.81
C GLU A 17 15.76 7.13 24.34
N ALA A 18 15.41 5.84 24.37
CA ALA A 18 16.31 4.77 24.78
C ALA A 18 17.51 4.64 23.83
N LEU A 19 17.25 4.64 22.52
CA LEU A 19 18.30 4.58 21.50
C LEU A 19 19.21 5.83 21.56
N ALA A 20 18.62 7.02 21.71
CA ALA A 20 19.38 8.25 21.89
C ALA A 20 20.29 8.19 23.12
N SER A 21 19.79 7.66 24.24
CA SER A 21 20.57 7.52 25.47
C SER A 21 21.72 6.54 25.30
N ALA A 22 21.48 5.39 24.68
CA ALA A 22 22.52 4.41 24.37
C ALA A 22 23.62 4.99 23.46
N LEU A 23 23.25 5.73 22.41
CA LEU A 23 24.23 6.33 21.48
C LEU A 23 25.03 7.47 22.14
N LYS A 24 24.43 8.23 23.07
CA LYS A 24 25.17 9.21 23.89
C LYS A 24 26.24 8.55 24.75
N LEU A 25 25.92 7.45 25.42
CA LEU A 25 26.88 6.70 26.25
C LEU A 25 28.06 6.16 25.44
N ARG A 26 27.88 5.94 24.14
CA ARG A 26 28.94 5.53 23.20
C ARG A 26 29.74 6.71 22.63
N GLY A 27 29.49 7.92 23.11
CA GLY A 27 30.25 9.12 22.75
C GLY A 27 29.71 9.89 21.53
N HIS A 28 28.51 9.58 21.05
CA HIS A 28 27.86 10.33 19.97
C HIS A 28 27.06 11.53 20.49
N ARG A 29 26.89 12.54 19.64
CA ARG A 29 26.14 13.76 19.96
C ARG A 29 24.73 13.69 19.40
N VAL A 30 23.79 13.22 20.20
CA VAL A 30 22.37 13.21 19.81
C VAL A 30 21.76 14.60 20.01
N LEU A 31 21.40 15.24 18.90
CA LEU A 31 20.82 16.59 18.85
C LEU A 31 19.36 16.63 19.33
N ALA A 32 18.62 15.56 19.06
CA ALA A 32 17.25 15.35 19.54
C ALA A 32 16.82 13.88 19.39
N ALA A 33 15.89 13.47 20.24
CA ALA A 33 15.02 12.32 20.03
C ALA A 33 13.59 12.88 19.80
N ALA A 34 12.94 12.53 18.69
CA ALA A 34 11.67 13.14 18.29
C ALA A 34 10.62 12.09 17.90
N ALA A 35 9.36 12.45 18.12
CA ALA A 35 8.17 11.69 17.74
C ALA A 35 6.99 12.68 17.58
N PRO A 36 6.09 12.54 16.58
CA PRO A 36 6.03 11.47 15.58
C PRO A 36 6.94 11.74 14.36
N THR A 37 7.08 10.73 13.51
CA THR A 37 7.89 10.79 12.29
C THR A 37 7.31 11.74 11.23
N SER A 38 5.98 11.86 11.16
CA SER A 38 5.21 12.60 10.15
C SER A 38 5.44 14.12 10.11
N GLY A 39 6.11 14.69 11.11
CA GLY A 39 6.49 16.11 11.14
C GLY A 39 7.99 16.34 11.41
N SER A 40 8.80 15.29 11.32
CA SER A 40 10.20 15.36 11.75
C SER A 40 11.13 16.08 10.77
N ALA A 41 10.72 16.24 9.51
CA ALA A 41 11.53 16.86 8.46
C ALA A 41 11.95 18.29 8.82
N ASP A 42 11.06 19.14 9.34
CA ASP A 42 11.41 20.51 9.74
C ASP A 42 12.50 20.54 10.81
N LEU A 43 12.41 19.63 11.78
CA LEU A 43 13.38 19.53 12.85
C LEU A 43 14.73 19.02 12.33
N VAL A 44 14.72 18.01 11.46
CA VAL A 44 15.96 17.48 10.86
C VAL A 44 16.62 18.53 9.95
N VAL A 45 15.83 19.22 9.13
CA VAL A 45 16.31 20.27 8.22
C VAL A 45 16.90 21.46 8.99
N SER A 46 16.25 21.88 10.07
CA SER A 46 16.73 23.00 10.89
C SER A 46 17.98 22.64 11.69
N ARG A 47 18.08 21.40 12.21
CA ARG A 47 19.20 20.96 13.05
C ARG A 47 20.40 20.43 12.26
N ALA A 48 20.21 20.03 11.00
CA ALA A 48 21.24 19.52 10.09
C ALA A 48 22.22 18.52 10.76
N PRO A 49 21.72 17.37 11.27
CA PRO A 49 22.59 16.32 11.78
C PRO A 49 23.46 15.73 10.66
N GLU A 50 24.54 15.03 11.02
CA GLU A 50 25.30 14.22 10.06
C GLU A 50 24.51 12.96 9.69
N VAL A 51 23.79 12.38 10.67
CA VAL A 51 22.96 11.19 10.46
C VAL A 51 21.58 11.37 11.11
N CYS A 52 20.52 10.98 10.40
CA CYS A 52 19.18 10.84 10.95
C CYS A 52 18.81 9.35 11.01
N LEU A 53 18.61 8.83 12.22
CA LEU A 53 17.98 7.52 12.42
C LEU A 53 16.46 7.71 12.35
N PHE A 54 15.82 7.11 11.35
CA PHE A 54 14.40 7.32 11.06
C PHE A 54 13.62 6.01 11.23
N GLY A 55 12.84 5.93 12.30
CA GLY A 55 11.96 4.83 12.62
C GLY A 55 10.75 4.74 11.71
N THR A 56 10.35 3.52 11.36
CA THR A 56 9.09 3.24 10.66
C THR A 56 8.51 1.92 11.14
N ALA A 57 7.23 1.92 11.50
CA ALA A 57 6.50 0.70 11.85
C ALA A 57 5.95 -0.03 10.60
N SER A 58 5.74 0.70 9.51
CA SER A 58 5.15 0.17 8.27
C SER A 58 5.86 0.75 7.04
N PRO A 59 7.02 0.17 6.64
CA PRO A 59 7.82 0.63 5.51
C PRO A 59 7.08 0.65 4.15
N ALA A 60 5.99 -0.11 4.02
CA ALA A 60 5.20 -0.20 2.80
C ALA A 60 3.97 0.71 2.80
N ALA A 61 3.72 1.46 3.89
CA ALA A 61 2.59 2.37 3.95
C ALA A 61 2.82 3.57 3.00
N PRO A 62 1.77 4.02 2.27
CA PRO A 62 1.86 5.23 1.47
C PRO A 62 2.32 6.42 2.31
N GLY A 63 3.27 7.20 1.78
CA GLY A 63 3.80 8.38 2.44
C GLY A 63 4.71 8.13 3.64
N ALA A 64 5.01 6.87 4.00
CA ALA A 64 5.85 6.53 5.16
C ALA A 64 7.26 7.17 5.10
N PHE A 65 7.74 7.51 3.90
CA PHE A 65 9.06 8.08 3.67
C PHE A 65 9.03 9.50 3.07
N ASP A 66 7.87 10.17 3.04
CA ASP A 66 7.76 11.56 2.58
C ASP A 66 8.69 12.52 3.36
N PRO A 67 8.86 12.37 4.70
CA PRO A 67 9.84 13.16 5.43
C PRO A 67 11.28 12.93 4.95
N ILE A 68 11.65 11.70 4.60
CA ILE A 68 12.99 11.35 4.10
C ILE A 68 13.23 12.03 2.75
N ALA A 69 12.27 11.94 1.83
CA ALA A 69 12.35 12.58 0.52
C ALA A 69 12.49 14.10 0.62
N ARG A 70 11.81 14.71 1.60
CA ARG A 70 11.95 16.15 1.89
C ARG A 70 13.33 16.48 2.46
N ILE A 71 13.81 15.71 3.44
CA ILE A 71 15.15 15.89 4.04
C ILE A 71 16.23 15.81 2.94
N GLY A 72 16.17 14.81 2.07
CA GLY A 72 17.15 14.64 0.98
C GLY A 72 17.16 15.82 0.00
N ARG A 73 16.00 16.42 -0.26
CA ARG A 73 15.87 17.58 -1.17
C ARG A 73 16.41 18.87 -0.55
N GLU A 74 16.14 19.11 0.74
CA GLU A 74 16.51 20.36 1.43
C GLU A 74 17.89 20.30 2.08
N ARG A 75 18.38 19.10 2.43
CA ARG A 75 19.65 18.84 3.13
C ARG A 75 20.30 17.54 2.62
N PRO A 76 20.84 17.50 1.39
CA PRO A 76 21.42 16.30 0.79
C PRO A 76 22.62 15.72 1.56
N GLN A 77 23.27 16.51 2.42
CA GLN A 77 24.36 16.07 3.30
C GLN A 77 23.90 15.27 4.53
N VAL A 78 22.60 15.25 4.85
CA VAL A 78 22.07 14.48 5.98
C VAL A 78 21.91 13.03 5.53
N ALA A 79 22.69 12.12 6.10
CA ALA A 79 22.56 10.71 5.82
C ALA A 79 21.37 10.12 6.61
N VAL A 80 20.36 9.60 5.91
CA VAL A 80 19.19 8.99 6.57
C VAL A 80 19.33 7.47 6.60
N VAL A 81 19.28 6.88 7.80
CA VAL A 81 19.25 5.44 8.03
C VAL A 81 17.89 5.06 8.60
N VAL A 82 17.18 4.19 7.90
CA VAL A 82 15.85 3.72 8.33
C VAL A 82 15.99 2.62 9.39
N LEU A 83 15.18 2.69 10.44
CA LEU A 83 15.00 1.66 11.46
C LEU A 83 13.59 1.09 11.31
N GLY A 84 13.45 -0.22 11.10
CA GLY A 84 12.11 -0.78 10.88
C GLY A 84 11.99 -2.28 11.12
N PRO A 85 10.79 -2.87 10.89
CA PRO A 85 10.54 -4.30 10.99
C PRO A 85 11.41 -5.12 10.03
N VAL A 86 11.35 -6.45 10.19
CA VAL A 86 12.02 -7.40 9.29
C VAL A 86 11.71 -7.00 7.84
N PRO A 87 12.75 -6.78 7.03
CA PRO A 87 12.60 -6.09 5.76
C PRO A 87 11.81 -6.93 4.75
N SER A 88 10.76 -6.34 4.17
CA SER A 88 10.30 -6.75 2.86
C SER A 88 11.17 -6.07 1.78
N PRO A 89 11.49 -6.73 0.65
CA PRO A 89 12.23 -6.12 -0.45
C PRO A 89 11.65 -4.77 -0.90
N ARG A 90 10.32 -4.66 -0.93
CA ARG A 90 9.60 -3.42 -1.29
C ARG A 90 9.78 -2.30 -0.28
N GLY A 91 9.72 -2.60 1.02
CA GLY A 91 9.93 -1.59 2.05
C GLY A 91 11.33 -1.00 1.99
N ILE A 92 12.34 -1.85 1.74
CA ILE A 92 13.71 -1.39 1.50
C ILE A 92 13.76 -0.54 0.22
N ALA A 93 13.24 -1.03 -0.90
CA ALA A 93 13.26 -0.30 -2.16
C ALA A 93 12.61 1.08 -2.04
N ALA A 94 11.47 1.18 -1.36
CA ALA A 94 10.79 2.44 -1.08
C ALA A 94 11.62 3.40 -0.21
N ALA A 95 12.29 2.89 0.83
CA ALA A 95 13.18 3.70 1.67
C ALA A 95 14.35 4.30 0.85
N PHE A 96 15.00 3.47 0.03
CA PHE A 96 16.11 3.91 -0.82
C PHE A 96 15.63 4.86 -1.93
N ALA A 97 14.47 4.60 -2.54
CA ALA A 97 13.88 5.50 -3.53
C ALA A 97 13.53 6.88 -2.93
N ALA A 98 13.19 6.94 -1.64
CA ALA A 98 12.99 8.19 -0.91
C ALA A 98 14.29 8.90 -0.49
N GLY A 99 15.46 8.30 -0.72
CA GLY A 99 16.78 8.89 -0.41
C GLY A 99 17.43 8.38 0.88
N ALA A 100 16.93 7.30 1.49
CA ALA A 100 17.65 6.64 2.56
C ALA A 100 18.96 6.01 2.04
N VAL A 101 20.02 6.09 2.85
CA VAL A 101 21.33 5.48 2.53
C VAL A 101 21.57 4.18 3.29
N GLY A 102 20.64 3.79 4.16
CA GLY A 102 20.73 2.57 4.95
C GLY A 102 19.40 2.09 5.50
N TYR A 103 19.35 0.81 5.85
CA TYR A 103 18.21 0.19 6.52
C TYR A 103 18.72 -0.80 7.57
N VAL A 104 18.25 -0.65 8.79
CA VAL A 104 18.58 -1.49 9.93
C VAL A 104 17.29 -1.99 10.58
N ARG A 105 17.30 -3.24 11.06
CA ARG A 105 16.14 -3.78 11.76
C ARG A 105 16.02 -3.17 13.15
N HIS A 106 14.81 -2.92 13.62
CA HIS A 106 14.55 -2.38 14.95
C HIS A 106 14.98 -3.32 16.10
N ASP A 107 15.12 -4.63 15.82
CA ASP A 107 15.63 -5.64 16.76
C ASP A 107 17.17 -5.81 16.68
N GLU A 108 17.86 -5.01 15.87
CA GLU A 108 19.31 -5.05 15.75
C GLU A 108 19.98 -4.55 17.03
N ARG A 109 21.15 -5.13 17.34
CA ARG A 109 21.93 -4.68 18.50
C ARG A 109 22.48 -3.28 18.26
N ILE A 110 22.75 -2.56 19.36
CA ILE A 110 23.24 -1.18 19.30
C ILE A 110 24.54 -1.05 18.49
N GLU A 111 25.42 -2.05 18.53
CA GLU A 111 26.66 -2.08 17.75
C GLU A 111 26.38 -2.16 16.24
N GLY A 112 25.31 -2.82 15.84
CA GLY A 112 24.86 -2.89 14.45
C GLY A 112 24.33 -1.54 13.97
N VAL A 113 23.51 -0.88 14.79
CA VAL A 113 22.99 0.47 14.51
C VAL A 113 24.13 1.49 14.41
N GLU A 114 25.08 1.45 15.34
CA GLU A 114 26.27 2.33 15.35
C GLU A 114 27.12 2.11 14.09
N ARG A 115 27.37 0.86 13.70
CA ARG A 115 28.12 0.54 12.48
C ARG A 115 27.42 1.07 11.23
N ALA A 116 26.10 0.93 11.15
CA ALA A 116 25.29 1.47 10.05
C ALA A 116 25.36 3.01 10.00
N MET A 117 25.24 3.67 11.15
CA MET A 117 25.39 5.13 11.27
C MET A 117 26.77 5.61 10.80
N LEU A 118 27.85 4.92 11.19
CA LEU A 118 29.21 5.28 10.78
C LEU A 118 29.44 5.12 9.28
N LYS A 119 28.89 4.04 8.68
CA LYS A 119 28.90 3.84 7.22
C LYS A 119 28.13 4.94 6.49
N ALA A 120 26.91 5.22 6.95
CA ALA A 120 26.06 6.25 6.36
C ALA A 120 26.74 7.63 6.39
N ARG A 121 27.41 7.99 7.49
CA ARG A 121 28.22 9.22 7.58
C ARG A 121 29.36 9.25 6.55
N ALA A 122 29.98 8.10 6.26
CA ALA A 122 31.04 7.98 5.26
C ALA A 122 30.52 7.99 3.81
N GLY A 123 29.20 8.11 3.60
CA GLY A 123 28.57 8.00 2.28
C GLY A 123 28.45 6.56 1.78
N GLU A 124 28.69 5.56 2.64
CA GLU A 124 28.55 4.15 2.31
C GLU A 124 27.12 3.67 2.54
N CYS A 125 26.69 2.72 1.70
CA CYS A 125 25.39 2.07 1.86
C CYS A 125 25.38 1.20 3.12
N ALA A 126 24.49 1.53 4.06
CA ALA A 126 24.37 0.89 5.36
C ALA A 126 23.23 -0.15 5.37
N ILE A 127 23.41 -1.23 4.60
CA ILE A 127 22.48 -2.36 4.52
C ILE A 127 23.23 -3.68 4.37
N ALA A 128 22.65 -4.78 4.88
CA ALA A 128 23.21 -6.11 4.67
C ALA A 128 23.14 -6.50 3.17
N PRO A 129 24.23 -7.00 2.55
CA PRO A 129 24.27 -7.32 1.12
C PRO A 129 23.16 -8.26 0.63
N GLN A 130 22.71 -9.18 1.49
CA GLN A 130 21.64 -10.13 1.18
C GLN A 130 20.29 -9.45 0.97
N LEU A 131 20.02 -8.38 1.72
CA LEU A 131 18.80 -7.58 1.62
C LEU A 131 18.83 -6.66 0.39
N LEU A 132 20.04 -6.21 0.02
CA LEU A 132 20.27 -5.35 -1.12
C LEU A 132 19.86 -6.03 -2.44
N ARG A 133 20.16 -7.32 -2.61
CA ARG A 133 19.77 -8.07 -3.83
C ARG A 133 18.26 -8.07 -4.07
N GLY A 134 17.47 -8.34 -3.03
CA GLY A 134 16.00 -8.33 -3.14
C GLY A 134 15.45 -6.94 -3.45
N ALA A 135 15.98 -5.92 -2.78
CA ALA A 135 15.57 -4.52 -3.00
C ALA A 135 15.93 -4.01 -4.40
N PHE A 136 17.12 -4.36 -4.91
CA PHE A 136 17.52 -4.02 -6.27
C PHE A 136 16.63 -4.68 -7.32
N THR A 137 16.19 -5.93 -7.13
CA THR A 137 15.21 -6.55 -8.02
C THR A 137 13.90 -5.77 -8.06
N GLU A 138 13.39 -5.29 -6.94
CA GLU A 138 12.18 -4.44 -6.89
C GLU A 138 12.41 -3.03 -7.48
N LEU A 139 13.59 -2.45 -7.28
CA LEU A 139 13.93 -1.12 -7.80
C LEU A 139 14.19 -1.13 -9.32
N LEU A 140 14.79 -2.20 -9.84
CA LEU A 140 15.09 -2.41 -11.26
C LEU A 140 13.91 -3.04 -12.03
N ASN A 141 13.01 -3.75 -11.34
CA ASN A 141 11.69 -4.12 -11.83
C ASN A 141 10.61 -3.39 -11.02
N PRO A 142 10.45 -2.06 -11.20
CA PRO A 142 9.37 -1.29 -10.56
C PRO A 142 7.97 -1.73 -11.01
N ALA A 143 7.89 -2.73 -11.90
CA ALA A 143 6.68 -3.34 -12.42
C ALA A 143 5.87 -4.11 -11.36
N VAL A 144 6.44 -4.52 -10.21
CA VAL A 144 5.65 -5.25 -9.20
C VAL A 144 5.04 -4.28 -8.19
N GLN A 145 4.17 -3.41 -8.67
CA GLN A 145 3.29 -2.56 -7.86
C GLN A 145 2.35 -3.42 -6.98
N PRO A 146 1.79 -2.89 -5.88
CA PRO A 146 0.60 -3.46 -5.23
C PRO A 146 -0.54 -3.71 -6.23
N ASP A 147 -0.56 -2.91 -7.30
CA ASP A 147 -1.47 -3.05 -8.44
C ASP A 147 -1.32 -4.35 -9.22
N ASP A 148 -0.16 -5.01 -9.12
CA ASP A 148 0.17 -6.20 -9.91
C ASP A 148 -0.21 -7.50 -9.21
N GLU A 149 -0.21 -7.55 -7.87
CA GLU A 149 -0.69 -8.74 -7.14
C GLU A 149 -2.22 -8.83 -7.21
N GLY A 150 -2.93 -7.71 -7.01
CA GLY A 150 -4.37 -7.66 -7.26
C GLY A 150 -4.72 -8.02 -8.70
N ARG A 151 -3.93 -7.58 -9.68
CA ARG A 151 -4.13 -7.92 -11.10
C ARG A 151 -3.76 -9.37 -11.42
N ARG A 152 -2.72 -9.92 -10.80
CA ARG A 152 -2.33 -11.33 -10.93
C ARG A 152 -3.38 -12.25 -10.33
N LEU A 153 -3.82 -11.98 -9.10
CA LEU A 153 -4.91 -12.72 -8.46
C LEU A 153 -6.20 -12.60 -9.27
N LEU A 154 -6.52 -11.42 -9.80
CA LEU A 154 -7.68 -11.25 -10.68
C LEU A 154 -7.59 -12.11 -11.95
N ARG A 155 -6.41 -12.21 -12.58
CA ARG A 155 -6.19 -13.09 -13.75
C ARG A 155 -6.38 -14.58 -13.46
N MET A 156 -6.29 -15.00 -12.20
CA MET A 156 -6.54 -16.39 -11.79
C MET A 156 -8.03 -16.69 -11.60
N LEU A 157 -8.85 -15.65 -11.39
CA LEU A 157 -10.28 -15.77 -11.20
C LEU A 157 -11.00 -15.63 -12.54
N THR A 158 -12.02 -16.45 -12.74
CA THR A 158 -13.01 -16.24 -13.80
C THR A 158 -13.91 -15.05 -13.44
N PRO A 159 -14.62 -14.45 -14.41
CA PRO A 159 -15.57 -13.36 -14.12
C PRO A 159 -16.58 -13.72 -13.03
N ARG A 160 -17.04 -14.98 -13.04
CA ARG A 160 -18.01 -15.48 -12.07
C ARG A 160 -17.42 -15.65 -10.67
N GLU A 161 -16.16 -16.03 -10.58
CA GLU A 161 -15.42 -16.12 -9.30
C GLU A 161 -15.07 -14.73 -8.75
N ALA A 162 -14.78 -13.76 -9.62
CA ALA A 162 -14.57 -12.36 -9.22
C ALA A 162 -15.84 -11.75 -8.60
N GLU A 163 -17.02 -12.01 -9.19
CA GLU A 163 -18.30 -11.59 -8.63
C GLU A 163 -18.56 -12.23 -7.25
N VAL A 164 -18.23 -13.52 -7.10
CA VAL A 164 -18.35 -14.23 -5.81
C VAL A 164 -17.43 -13.62 -4.76
N LEU A 165 -16.20 -13.23 -5.15
CA LEU A 165 -15.25 -12.59 -4.24
C LEU A 165 -15.77 -11.24 -3.72
N VAL A 166 -16.41 -10.43 -4.58
CA VAL A 166 -17.02 -9.14 -4.19
C VAL A 166 -18.09 -9.37 -3.11
N ARG A 167 -19.02 -10.30 -3.37
CA ARG A 167 -20.09 -10.64 -2.42
C ARG A 167 -19.58 -11.23 -1.11
N VAL A 168 -18.51 -12.03 -1.16
CA VAL A 168 -17.83 -12.53 0.05
C VAL A 168 -17.22 -11.38 0.85
N ALA A 169 -16.63 -10.38 0.19
CA ALA A 169 -16.09 -9.21 0.85
C ALA A 169 -17.17 -8.28 1.44
N GLU A 170 -18.37 -8.30 0.89
CA GLU A 170 -19.57 -7.64 1.44
C GLU A 170 -20.18 -8.40 2.64
N GLY A 171 -19.63 -9.57 2.99
CA GLY A 171 -20.10 -10.39 4.10
C GLY A 171 -21.29 -11.28 3.76
N GLU A 172 -21.63 -11.45 2.47
CA GLU A 172 -22.76 -12.28 2.07
C GLU A 172 -22.52 -13.77 2.37
N GLY A 173 -23.55 -14.43 2.92
CA GLY A 173 -23.59 -15.88 3.08
C GLY A 173 -23.94 -16.60 1.76
N THR A 174 -23.68 -17.91 1.69
CA THR A 174 -23.90 -18.73 0.47
C THR A 174 -25.30 -18.58 -0.13
N ARG A 175 -26.34 -18.43 0.70
CA ARG A 175 -27.73 -18.27 0.22
C ARG A 175 -27.96 -16.92 -0.47
N LEU A 176 -27.38 -15.84 0.07
CA LEU A 176 -27.46 -14.49 -0.51
C LEU A 176 -26.65 -14.42 -1.80
N ILE A 177 -25.44 -15.00 -1.79
CA ILE A 177 -24.61 -15.14 -2.99
C ILE A 177 -25.38 -15.88 -4.09
N ALA A 178 -26.00 -17.01 -3.75
CA ALA A 178 -26.77 -17.83 -4.68
C ALA A 178 -27.96 -17.05 -5.29
N ALA A 179 -28.73 -16.36 -4.44
CA ALA A 179 -29.86 -15.56 -4.87
C ALA A 179 -29.43 -14.40 -5.79
N GLY A 180 -28.43 -13.63 -5.37
CA GLY A 180 -27.93 -12.49 -6.14
C GLY A 180 -27.26 -12.87 -7.46
N MET A 181 -26.85 -14.13 -7.59
CA MET A 181 -26.27 -14.68 -8.81
C MET A 181 -27.28 -15.51 -9.64
N GLY A 182 -28.48 -15.80 -9.15
CA GLY A 182 -29.44 -16.65 -9.86
C GLY A 182 -28.98 -18.11 -10.04
N ILE A 183 -28.27 -18.67 -9.06
CA ILE A 183 -27.73 -20.04 -9.08
C ILE A 183 -28.17 -20.84 -7.84
N ALA A 184 -28.02 -22.16 -7.89
CA ALA A 184 -28.30 -23.01 -6.74
C ALA A 184 -27.30 -22.77 -5.58
N PRO A 185 -27.71 -22.89 -4.30
CA PRO A 185 -26.80 -22.75 -3.16
C PRO A 185 -25.62 -23.72 -3.15
N SER A 186 -25.79 -24.92 -3.71
CA SER A 186 -24.70 -25.89 -3.90
C SER A 186 -23.64 -25.34 -4.86
N THR A 187 -24.06 -24.76 -5.98
CA THR A 187 -23.17 -24.13 -6.97
C THR A 187 -22.44 -22.93 -6.39
N ALA A 188 -23.13 -22.08 -5.61
CA ALA A 188 -22.50 -20.96 -4.92
C ALA A 188 -21.43 -21.43 -3.92
N ARG A 189 -21.68 -22.52 -3.18
CA ARG A 189 -20.69 -23.13 -2.28
C ARG A 189 -19.44 -23.57 -3.06
N THR A 190 -19.62 -24.22 -4.21
CA THR A 190 -18.51 -24.64 -5.07
C THR A 190 -17.70 -23.44 -5.59
N HIS A 191 -18.34 -22.35 -6.01
CA HIS A 191 -17.62 -21.16 -6.44
C HIS A 191 -16.81 -20.53 -5.31
N VAL A 192 -17.39 -20.41 -4.10
CA VAL A 192 -16.65 -19.91 -2.93
C VAL A 192 -15.42 -20.77 -2.67
N GLN A 193 -15.56 -22.10 -2.67
CA GLN A 193 -14.43 -23.00 -2.44
C GLN A 193 -13.33 -22.85 -3.50
N ARG A 194 -13.71 -22.69 -4.78
CA ARG A 194 -12.75 -22.44 -5.87
C ARG A 194 -12.04 -21.09 -5.71
N VAL A 195 -12.74 -20.05 -5.29
CA VAL A 195 -12.14 -18.74 -4.99
C VAL A 195 -11.10 -18.87 -3.88
N LEU A 196 -11.45 -19.50 -2.75
CA LEU A 196 -10.51 -19.70 -1.63
C LEU A 196 -9.26 -20.48 -2.07
N MET A 197 -9.46 -21.57 -2.83
CA MET A 197 -8.37 -22.39 -3.36
C MET A 197 -7.46 -21.60 -4.31
N LYS A 198 -8.04 -20.83 -5.24
CA LYS A 198 -7.26 -20.02 -6.20
C LYS A 198 -6.52 -18.86 -5.55
N LEU A 199 -7.06 -18.32 -4.45
CA LEU A 199 -6.41 -17.27 -3.67
C LEU A 199 -5.43 -17.83 -2.62
N GLY A 200 -5.38 -19.15 -2.43
CA GLY A 200 -4.48 -19.80 -1.48
C GLY A 200 -4.81 -19.54 -0.01
N VAL A 201 -6.08 -19.29 0.32
CA VAL A 201 -6.55 -18.91 1.67
C VAL A 201 -7.50 -19.97 2.24
N GLY A 202 -7.53 -20.10 3.57
CA GLY A 202 -8.30 -21.11 4.29
C GLY A 202 -9.72 -20.66 4.66
N SER A 203 -10.00 -19.37 4.65
CA SER A 203 -11.31 -18.83 5.09
C SER A 203 -11.82 -17.65 4.26
N ARG A 204 -13.13 -17.42 4.34
CA ARG A 204 -13.78 -16.24 3.71
C ARG A 204 -13.24 -14.93 4.25
N LEU A 205 -12.95 -14.89 5.55
CA LEU A 205 -12.38 -13.72 6.21
C LEU A 205 -10.97 -13.43 5.68
N GLU A 206 -10.14 -14.47 5.53
CA GLU A 206 -8.83 -14.33 4.89
C GLU A 206 -8.92 -13.88 3.44
N ALA A 207 -9.90 -14.38 2.67
CA ALA A 207 -10.14 -13.94 1.30
C ALA A 207 -10.53 -12.46 1.22
N ALA A 208 -11.44 -12.01 2.09
CA ALA A 208 -11.84 -10.61 2.18
C ALA A 208 -10.66 -9.71 2.60
N ALA A 209 -9.89 -10.13 3.61
CA ALA A 209 -8.72 -9.40 4.08
C ALA A 209 -7.61 -9.34 3.01
N LEU A 210 -7.37 -10.43 2.28
CA LEU A 210 -6.45 -10.46 1.15
C LEU A 210 -6.92 -9.53 0.02
N ALA A 211 -8.20 -9.58 -0.32
CA ALA A 211 -8.75 -8.76 -1.39
C ALA A 211 -8.71 -7.26 -1.08
N ALA A 212 -8.93 -6.88 0.18
CA ALA A 212 -8.81 -5.51 0.67
C ALA A 212 -7.34 -5.03 0.65
N ARG A 213 -6.41 -5.84 1.20
CA ARG A 213 -4.99 -5.48 1.30
C ARG A 213 -4.28 -5.39 -0.07
N THR A 214 -4.73 -6.14 -1.07
CA THR A 214 -4.12 -6.19 -2.42
C THR A 214 -4.80 -5.27 -3.43
N GLY A 215 -5.87 -4.55 -3.04
CA GLY A 215 -6.69 -3.77 -3.98
C GLY A 215 -7.38 -4.62 -5.05
N LEU A 216 -7.46 -5.95 -4.86
CA LEU A 216 -8.18 -6.88 -5.73
C LEU A 216 -9.68 -6.61 -5.70
N LEU A 217 -10.24 -6.21 -4.56
CA LEU A 217 -11.67 -5.97 -4.40
C LEU A 217 -12.20 -4.90 -5.35
N ALA A 218 -11.53 -3.75 -5.43
CA ALA A 218 -11.91 -2.66 -6.34
C ALA A 218 -11.87 -3.09 -7.82
N ARG A 219 -10.94 -3.97 -8.18
CA ARG A 219 -10.76 -4.49 -9.55
C ARG A 219 -11.77 -5.58 -9.89
N ALA A 220 -12.06 -6.48 -8.96
CA ALA A 220 -13.11 -7.49 -9.12
C ALA A 220 -14.49 -6.83 -9.31
N ALA A 221 -14.77 -5.76 -8.56
CA ALA A 221 -15.99 -4.96 -8.74
C ALA A 221 -16.06 -4.23 -10.09
N ALA A 222 -14.92 -3.78 -10.63
CA ALA A 222 -14.87 -3.24 -12.00
C ALA A 222 -15.11 -4.34 -13.05
N HIS A 223 -14.47 -5.50 -12.89
CA HIS A 223 -14.58 -6.63 -13.83
C HIS A 223 -16.00 -7.22 -13.89
N ALA A 224 -16.67 -7.36 -12.74
CA ALA A 224 -18.04 -7.83 -12.66
C ALA A 224 -19.04 -6.89 -13.36
N ARG A 225 -18.76 -5.58 -13.40
CA ARG A 225 -19.58 -4.59 -14.11
C ARG A 225 -19.39 -4.64 -15.63
N THR A 226 -18.19 -4.99 -16.11
CA THR A 226 -17.89 -5.07 -17.55
C THR A 226 -18.44 -6.34 -18.20
N THR A 227 -18.60 -7.44 -17.45
CA THR A 227 -19.08 -8.74 -17.98
C THR A 227 -20.58 -8.96 -17.85
N ARG A 228 -21.34 -7.98 -17.33
CA ARG A 228 -22.79 -8.06 -17.25
C ARG A 228 -23.36 -7.65 -18.62
N PRO A 229 -24.17 -8.49 -19.30
CA PRO A 229 -24.80 -8.08 -20.55
C PRO A 229 -25.70 -6.88 -20.27
N ALA A 230 -25.63 -5.86 -21.12
CA ALA A 230 -26.54 -4.73 -21.08
C ALA A 230 -27.97 -5.28 -21.17
N THR A 231 -28.70 -5.23 -20.07
CA THR A 231 -30.15 -5.33 -20.11
C THR A 231 -30.63 -4.10 -20.86
N THR A 232 -31.14 -4.33 -22.07
CA THR A 232 -31.87 -3.38 -22.89
C THR A 232 -32.96 -2.75 -22.01
N GLU A 233 -32.76 -1.50 -21.61
CA GLU A 233 -33.88 -0.63 -21.27
C GLU A 233 -34.59 -0.37 -22.59
N ASP A 234 -35.83 -0.83 -22.68
CA ASP A 234 -36.71 -0.60 -23.83
C ASP A 234 -37.35 0.79 -23.68
N PRO A 235 -37.05 1.79 -24.52
CA PRO A 235 -37.68 3.09 -24.49
C PRO A 235 -38.81 3.10 -25.52
N ALA A 236 -40.02 2.69 -25.12
CA ALA A 236 -41.18 2.73 -25.99
C ALA A 236 -42.37 3.40 -25.29
N THR A 237 -42.37 4.74 -25.27
CA THR A 237 -43.60 5.53 -25.48
C THR A 237 -43.22 6.96 -25.90
N ALA A 238 -42.82 7.11 -27.15
CA ALA A 238 -42.72 8.42 -27.81
C ALA A 238 -44.04 8.70 -28.55
N GLU A 239 -44.68 9.76 -28.08
CA GLU A 239 -45.60 10.69 -28.72
C GLU A 239 -45.81 10.56 -30.23
N THR A 240 -47.09 10.54 -30.62
CA THR A 240 -47.58 10.67 -31.99
C THR A 240 -47.65 12.16 -32.38
N PRO A 241 -47.13 12.59 -33.55
CA PRO A 241 -47.32 13.95 -34.03
C PRO A 241 -48.65 14.09 -34.78
N GLY A 242 -49.36 15.20 -34.51
CA GLY A 242 -50.61 15.55 -35.13
C GLY A 242 -50.47 15.94 -36.61
N SER A 243 -51.49 15.60 -37.39
CA SER A 243 -51.79 16.20 -38.70
C SER A 243 -53.08 17.00 -38.58
N ALA A 244 -53.03 18.29 -38.87
CA ALA A 244 -54.19 19.15 -39.02
C ALA A 244 -54.44 19.48 -40.50
N THR A 245 -55.68 19.85 -40.79
CA THR A 245 -56.23 20.53 -42.00
C THR A 245 -56.69 19.55 -43.10
N ASP A 246 -57.91 19.57 -43.63
CA ASP A 246 -58.85 20.68 -43.84
C ASP A 246 -60.31 20.19 -43.96
N ALA A 247 -61.27 21.07 -43.69
CA ALA A 247 -62.70 20.90 -44.00
C ALA A 247 -62.97 21.21 -45.49
N PRO A 248 -64.15 20.87 -46.09
CA PRO A 248 -65.37 21.65 -45.84
C PRO A 248 -66.72 20.88 -45.97
N GLY A 249 -67.79 21.48 -45.41
CA GLY A 249 -69.05 21.63 -46.16
C GLY A 249 -70.30 20.81 -45.77
N THR A 250 -71.26 21.53 -45.17
CA THR A 250 -72.73 21.53 -45.44
C THR A 250 -73.58 20.29 -45.15
N ALA A 251 -74.48 20.41 -44.15
CA ALA A 251 -75.97 20.48 -44.28
C ALA A 251 -76.61 19.07 -44.13
N THR A 252 -77.71 18.80 -43.42
CA THR A 252 -79.01 19.47 -43.28
C THR A 252 -79.77 18.76 -42.13
N ASP A 253 -80.55 19.54 -41.37
CA ASP A 253 -81.75 19.22 -40.54
C ASP A 253 -81.78 17.97 -39.64
#